data_AF-A0A660YKM4-F1
#
_entry.id   AF-A0A660YKM4-F1
#
_cell.length_a   1.000
_cell.length_b   1.000
_cell.length_c   1.000
_cell.angle_alpha   90.00
_cell.angle_beta   90.00
_cell.angle_gamma   90.00
#
_symmetry.space_group_name_H-M   'P 1'
#
loop_
_entity.id
_entity.type
_entity.pdbx_description
1 polymer ?
#
loop_
_entity_poly.entity_id
_entity_poly.type
_entity_poly.pdbx_seq_one_letter_code
_entity_poly.pdbx_strand_id
1 'polypeptide(L)' 'MEQKDKSKHYFWIFYFDPKDNRMFVPKRFGIGWTVNFGNPRAVLLFVLTIAGAGLLAKLF' A
#
# COMPACT_ATOMS: atom_id res chain seq x y z
N MET A 1 25.46 -12.02 8.92
CA MET A 1 25.16 -12.17 7.48
C MET A 1 23.73 -11.73 7.29
N GLU A 2 23.53 -10.47 6.90
CA GLU A 2 22.24 -9.84 6.68
C GLU A 2 21.47 -10.68 5.64
N GLN A 3 20.44 -11.42 6.07
CA GLN A 3 19.52 -12.08 5.15
C GLN A 3 18.78 -10.98 4.38
N LYS A 4 19.37 -10.55 3.26
CA LYS A 4 18.85 -9.51 2.39
C LYS A 4 17.53 -9.99 1.82
N ASP A 5 16.46 -9.58 2.49
CA ASP A 5 15.10 -10.00 2.30
C ASP A 5 14.62 -9.72 0.87
N LYS A 6 14.52 -10.78 0.05
CA LYS A 6 14.18 -10.75 -1.37
C LYS A 6 12.68 -10.59 -1.65
N SER A 7 11.93 -9.82 -0.84
CA SER A 7 10.49 -9.59 -1.10
C SER A 7 10.11 -8.13 -1.32
N LYS A 8 11.04 -7.19 -1.18
CA LYS A 8 10.78 -5.76 -1.36
C LYS A 8 10.89 -5.36 -2.82
N HIS A 9 9.75 -5.11 -3.45
CA HIS A 9 9.68 -4.64 -4.83
C HIS A 9 8.97 -3.28 -4.88
N TYR A 10 9.70 -2.26 -5.34
CA TYR A 10 9.12 -0.96 -5.67
C TYR A 10 8.91 -0.88 -7.18
N PHE A 11 7.66 -0.74 -7.62
CA PHE A 11 7.33 -0.42 -9.01
C PHE A 11 6.87 1.03 -9.09
N TRP A 12 7.81 1.92 -9.44
CA TRP A 12 7.62 3.37 -9.42
C TRP A 12 7.20 3.89 -8.03
N ILE A 13 5.92 4.27 -7.83
CA ILE A 13 5.38 4.69 -6.52
C ILE A 13 4.72 3.56 -5.72
N PHE A 14 4.53 2.40 -6.33
CA PHE A 14 3.86 1.26 -5.69
C PHE A 14 4.87 0.45 -4.88
N TYR A 15 4.49 0.09 -3.65
CA TYR A 15 5.27 -0.77 -2.76
C TYR A 15 4.63 -2.14 -2.64
N PHE A 16 5.43 -3.19 -2.78
CA PHE A 16 4.98 -4.57 -2.61
C PHE A 16 5.99 -5.33 -1.75
N ASP A 17 5.58 -5.74 -0.56
CA ASP A 17 6.31 -6.68 0.29
C ASP A 17 5.33 -7.54 1.13
N PRO A 18 5.12 -8.82 0.77
CA PRO A 18 4.23 -9.72 1.51
C PRO A 18 4.70 -10.08 2.91
N LYS A 19 5.98 -9.90 3.22
CA LYS A 19 6.53 -10.17 4.55
C LYS A 19 6.39 -8.99 5.49
N ASP A 20 6.16 -7.80 4.94
CA ASP A 20 5.94 -6.58 5.70
C ASP A 20 4.48 -6.47 6.13
N ASN A 21 4.20 -6.72 7.40
CA ASN A 21 2.84 -6.65 7.96
C ASN A 21 2.29 -5.22 8.08
N ARG A 22 3.08 -4.18 7.77
CA ARG A 22 2.58 -2.80 7.76
C ARG A 22 1.66 -2.59 6.56
N MET A 23 0.52 -1.95 6.80
CA MET A 23 -0.44 -1.60 5.74
C MET A 23 -0.02 -0.35 4.96
N PHE A 24 0.61 0.59 5.66
CA PHE A 24 1.13 1.82 5.11
C PHE A 24 2.62 1.91 5.39
N VAL A 25 3.39 2.29 4.37
CA VAL A 25 4.84 2.50 4.48
C VAL A 25 5.19 3.89 3.97
N PRO A 26 6.32 4.48 4.41
CA PRO A 26 6.76 5.76 3.85
C PRO A 26 6.87 5.71 2.32
N LYS A 27 6.50 6.79 1.64
CA LYS A 27 6.72 6.88 0.18
C LYS A 27 8.21 6.77 -0.13
N ARG A 28 8.53 6.16 -1.27
CA ARG A 28 9.91 6.07 -1.77
C ARG A 28 10.54 7.44 -2.03
N PHE A 29 9.73 8.40 -2.46
CA PHE A 29 10.15 9.77 -2.74
C PHE A 29 9.18 10.76 -2.09
N GLY A 30 9.71 11.80 -1.45
CA GLY A 30 8.94 12.87 -0.81
C GLY A 30 8.37 12.51 0.57
N ILE A 31 7.37 13.29 1.00
CA ILE A 31 6.71 13.15 2.31
C ILE A 31 5.39 12.40 2.15
N GLY A 32 5.10 11.52 3.12
CA GLY A 32 3.84 10.80 3.21
C GLY A 32 4.02 9.29 3.16
N TRP A 33 2.92 8.59 2.93
CA TRP A 33 2.85 7.13 2.94
C TRP A 33 2.28 6.57 1.63
N THR A 34 2.53 5.29 1.38
CA THR A 34 1.95 4.49 0.29
C THR A 34 1.42 3.18 0.86
N VAL A 35 0.50 2.54 0.13
CA VAL A 35 -0.09 1.25 0.51
C VAL A 35 0.91 0.14 0.21
N ASN A 36 1.03 -0.82 1.12
CA ASN A 36 1.73 -2.07 0.84
C ASN A 36 0.82 -3.04 0.09
N PHE A 37 0.98 -3.13 -1.22
CA PHE A 37 0.20 -4.03 -2.08
C PHE A 37 0.54 -5.51 -1.88
N GLY A 38 1.62 -5.83 -1.14
CA GLY A 38 1.92 -7.20 -0.71
C GLY A 38 1.08 -7.68 0.48
N ASN A 39 0.38 -6.77 1.17
CA ASN A 39 -0.43 -7.08 2.34
C ASN A 39 -1.93 -7.12 2.00
N PRO A 40 -2.61 -8.28 2.05
CA PRO A 40 -4.03 -8.39 1.70
C PRO A 40 -4.95 -7.47 2.49
N ARG A 41 -4.62 -7.19 3.77
CA ARG A 41 -5.40 -6.28 4.62
C ARG A 41 -5.29 -4.83 4.13
N ALA A 42 -4.10 -4.43 3.70
CA ALA A 42 -3.85 -3.10 3.16
C ALA A 42 -4.59 -2.89 1.83
N VAL A 43 -4.58 -3.90 0.96
CA VAL A 43 -5.32 -3.90 -0.31
C VAL A 43 -6.82 -3.82 -0.07
N LEU A 44 -7.36 -4.62 0.86
CA LEU A 44 -8.78 -4.57 1.21
C LEU A 44 -9.19 -3.17 1.71
N LEU A 45 -8.42 -2.58 2.63
CA LEU A 45 -8.68 -1.23 3.13
C LEU A 45 -8.62 -0.18 2.02
N PHE A 46 -7.64 -0.29 1.11
CA PHE A 46 -7.52 0.61 -0.03
C PHE A 46 -8.75 0.54 -0.96
N VAL A 47 -9.20 -0.67 -1.31
CA VAL A 47 -10.38 -0.87 -2.16
C VAL A 47 -11.64 -0.31 -1.49
N LEU A 48 -11.85 -0.58 -0.20
CA LEU A 48 -12.99 -0.05 0.56
C LEU A 48 -12.98 1.48 0.59
N THR A 49 -11.81 2.10 0.75
CA THR A 49 -11.65 3.55 0.75
C THR A 49 -12.05 4.15 -0.60
N ILE A 50 -11.56 3.58 -1.71
CA ILE A 50 -11.91 4.03 -3.07
C ILE A 50 -13.40 3.82 -3.37
N ALA A 51 -13.95 2.66 -3.01
CA ALA A 51 -15.37 2.37 -3.19
C ALA A 51 -16.25 3.33 -2.40
N GLY A 52 -15.93 3.56 -1.12
CA GLY A 52 -16.64 4.51 -0.26
C GLY A 52 -16.59 5.93 -0.80
N ALA A 53 -15.41 6.40 -1.24
CA ALA A 53 -15.26 7.71 -1.87
C ALA A 53 -16.09 7.84 -3.16
N GLY A 54 -16.10 6.80 -4.00
CA GLY A 54 -16.90 6.78 -5.23
C GLY A 54 -18.41 6.76 -4.99
N LEU A 55 -18.87 6.05 -3.95
CA LEU A 55 -20.27 6.09 -3.51
C LEU A 55 -20.65 7.46 -2.97
N LEU A 56 -19.81 8.05 -2.11
CA LEU A 56 -20.00 9.42 -1.62
C LEU A 56 -20.07 10.42 -2.76
N ALA A 57 -19.17 10.31 -3.75
CA ALA A 57 -19.19 11.18 -4.92
C ALA A 57 -20.46 11.05 -5.79
N LYS A 58 -21.21 9.95 -5.68
CA LYS A 58 -22.52 9.80 -6.33
C LYS A 58 -23.69 10.40 -5.55
N LEU A 59 -23.49 10.71 -4.28
CA LEU A 59 -24.53 11.27 -3.40
C LEU A 59 -24.58 12.81 -3.45
N PHE A 60 -23.61 13.45 -4.09
CA PHE A 60 -23.51 14.89 -4.34
C PHE A 60 -23.56 15.17 -5.83
#